data_AF-A0AAU2R0D3-F1
#
_entry.id   AF-A0AAU2R0D3-F1
#
_cell.length_a   1.000
_cell.length_b   1.000
_cell.length_c   1.000
_cell.angle_alpha   90.00
_cell.angle_beta   90.00
_cell.angle_gamma   90.00
#
_symmetry.space_group_name_H-M   'P 1'
#
loop_
_entity.id
_entity.type
_entity.pdbx_description
1 polymer ?
#
loop_
_entity_poly.entity_id
_entity_poly.type
_entity_poly.pdbx_seq_one_letter_code
_entity_poly.pdbx_strand_id
1 'polypeptide(L)'
;MYDGGTEENTTSTEEQPERPLARLRKHWLLTSAVALALLTTATAVPIVLADSGDDAPCQEIPASTRALAKDPAAATRALDPGDDLSRYDAVRALLIHENPCGDGGEVLGQVADAATRATAEGKPHTLAQARAAYAVVAAFDDDPVPDGAAPGVARVLAEYVVDANRFLSPDRDAYSPAVDAVGAAPDDTGWTSYGRFLAPDEAHADFELTDPSGVRADPEYLVGELARDPEAFAIIYDAERAYFAHYLERLTREGADPDYHPGKEKDGSPKSTTTWADIDLEHLTDRIGSLMNHRARYVRDGTIPDLAAFDMAVRQHTRGAYRAAPRQVSSRPVMGDIAERPVSGPLSGDLTDGRHQLFTVLDAWAKARKVPTERAAQLRQLIDDRYVRALWLTSY
;
A
#
# COMPACT_ATOMS: atom_id res chain seq x y z
N MET A 1 -40.64 -21.07 22.89
CA MET A 1 -41.58 -22.14 23.32
C MET A 1 -41.26 -23.35 22.47
N TYR A 2 -40.94 -24.48 23.12
CA TYR A 2 -40.21 -25.69 22.64
C TYR A 2 -38.73 -25.41 22.34
N ASP A 3 -37.74 -25.66 23.19
CA ASP A 3 -37.51 -26.59 24.33
C ASP A 3 -37.13 -28.03 23.96
N GLY A 4 -36.04 -28.49 24.57
CA GLY A 4 -35.49 -29.87 24.59
C GLY A 4 -34.38 -30.12 23.56
N GLY A 5 -33.15 -30.49 23.90
CA GLY A 5 -32.57 -30.90 25.18
C GLY A 5 -31.18 -31.50 24.93
N THR A 6 -30.32 -31.30 25.91
CA THR A 6 -28.87 -31.53 25.97
C THR A 6 -28.47 -32.98 26.30
N GLU A 7 -27.19 -33.27 26.01
CA GLU A 7 -26.24 -34.03 26.84
C GLU A 7 -26.07 -35.58 26.75
N GLU A 8 -24.84 -35.93 26.36
CA GLU A 8 -23.83 -36.75 27.06
C GLU A 8 -23.82 -38.30 27.06
N ASN A 9 -22.68 -38.79 26.53
CA ASN A 9 -21.76 -39.82 27.03
C ASN A 9 -22.31 -41.11 27.67
N THR A 10 -21.88 -42.26 27.10
CA THR A 10 -21.05 -43.21 27.86
C THR A 10 -20.35 -44.25 26.97
N THR A 11 -19.12 -44.53 27.36
CA THR A 11 -18.15 -45.53 26.90
C THR A 11 -18.59 -46.97 27.16
N SER A 12 -18.16 -47.90 26.31
CA SER A 12 -17.96 -49.31 26.67
C SER A 12 -16.89 -49.95 25.79
N THR A 13 -15.84 -50.39 26.46
CA THR A 13 -14.64 -51.15 26.08
C THR A 13 -14.98 -52.57 25.60
N GLU A 14 -14.24 -53.14 24.65
CA GLU A 14 -13.59 -54.47 24.82
C GLU A 14 -12.69 -54.88 23.63
N GLU A 15 -11.66 -55.65 24.00
CA GLU A 15 -10.43 -55.98 23.28
C GLU A 15 -10.57 -57.19 22.31
N GLN A 16 -9.60 -57.23 21.37
CA GLN A 16 -8.96 -58.33 20.60
C GLN A 16 -9.17 -59.81 21.08
N PRO A 17 -8.93 -60.88 20.24
CA PRO A 17 -7.68 -61.06 19.46
C PRO A 17 -7.63 -62.02 18.22
N GLU A 18 -6.44 -61.99 17.57
CA GLU A 18 -5.65 -63.10 16.97
C GLU A 18 -6.00 -63.83 15.62
N ARG A 19 -5.21 -63.47 14.57
CA ARG A 19 -4.15 -64.29 13.85
C ARG A 19 -4.56 -65.59 13.08
N PRO A 20 -3.71 -66.29 12.25
CA PRO A 20 -2.36 -66.02 11.67
C PRO A 20 -2.02 -66.65 10.26
N LEU A 21 -0.73 -66.54 9.85
CA LEU A 21 0.09 -67.37 8.90
C LEU A 21 -0.09 -67.15 7.38
N ALA A 22 0.93 -67.08 6.51
CA ALA A 22 2.26 -67.72 6.44
C ALA A 22 3.19 -66.86 5.51
N ARG A 23 4.46 -66.51 5.82
CA ARG A 23 5.74 -67.26 5.99
C ARG A 23 6.59 -67.44 4.70
N LEU A 24 7.82 -66.88 4.79
CA LEU A 24 9.14 -67.36 4.29
C LEU A 24 9.49 -67.05 2.82
N ARG A 25 10.73 -66.66 2.41
CA ARG A 25 12.06 -67.02 2.96
C ARG A 25 13.22 -66.21 2.32
N LYS A 26 14.15 -65.77 3.18
CA LYS A 26 15.65 -65.76 3.13
C LYS A 26 16.47 -65.17 1.95
N HIS A 27 17.22 -64.11 2.32
CA HIS A 27 18.68 -63.87 2.26
C HIS A 27 19.54 -64.21 1.04
N TRP A 28 20.38 -63.24 0.63
CA TRP A 28 21.85 -63.35 0.77
C TRP A 28 22.54 -61.97 0.84
N LEU A 29 23.53 -61.87 1.74
CA LEU A 29 24.53 -60.79 1.85
C LEU A 29 25.58 -60.96 0.75
N LEU A 30 26.19 -59.85 0.27
CA LEU A 30 27.66 -59.64 0.17
C LEU A 30 28.05 -58.49 -0.79
N THR A 31 28.63 -57.43 -0.18
CA THR A 31 29.91 -56.76 -0.51
C THR A 31 30.30 -56.40 -1.96
N SER A 32 30.57 -55.11 -2.17
CA SER A 32 31.78 -54.49 -2.80
C SER A 32 31.54 -52.97 -2.84
N ALA A 33 32.16 -52.07 -2.08
CA ALA A 33 33.57 -51.71 -1.94
C ALA A 33 34.25 -51.38 -3.29
N VAL A 34 34.21 -50.10 -3.69
CA VAL A 34 35.23 -49.48 -4.56
C VAL A 34 35.67 -48.17 -3.91
N ALA A 35 36.98 -48.05 -3.77
CA ALA A 35 37.69 -47.03 -3.03
C ALA A 35 37.96 -45.76 -3.85
N LEU A 36 38.21 -44.69 -3.09
CA LEU A 36 38.79 -43.37 -3.38
C LEU A 36 39.56 -43.19 -4.70
N ALA A 37 39.33 -42.02 -5.32
CA ALA A 37 40.40 -41.20 -5.87
C ALA A 37 40.26 -39.75 -5.34
N LEU A 38 41.19 -39.39 -4.44
CA LEU A 38 41.46 -38.04 -3.96
C LEU A 38 42.09 -37.24 -5.11
N LEU A 39 41.50 -36.10 -5.47
CA LEU A 39 42.23 -35.01 -6.10
C LEU A 39 41.97 -33.73 -5.30
N THR A 40 43.03 -33.34 -4.60
CA THR A 40 43.18 -32.11 -3.83
C THR A 40 43.29 -30.91 -4.76
N THR A 41 42.25 -30.10 -4.87
CA THR A 41 42.41 -28.68 -5.17
C THR A 41 42.21 -27.91 -3.88
N ALA A 42 43.32 -27.53 -3.27
CA ALA A 42 43.36 -26.60 -2.15
C ALA A 42 42.88 -25.23 -2.66
N THR A 43 41.58 -25.00 -2.66
CA THR A 43 41.04 -23.63 -2.62
C THR A 43 41.20 -23.15 -1.20
N ALA A 44 42.05 -22.13 -1.01
CA ALA A 44 42.18 -21.42 0.23
C ALA A 44 40.78 -20.93 0.64
N VAL A 45 40.17 -21.61 1.61
CA VAL A 45 39.04 -21.08 2.36
C VAL A 45 39.64 -19.95 3.18
N PRO A 46 39.26 -18.67 2.97
CA PRO A 46 39.56 -17.67 3.97
C PRO A 46 38.80 -18.11 5.21
N ILE A 47 39.54 -18.58 6.21
CA ILE A 47 39.04 -18.68 7.58
C ILE A 47 38.81 -17.22 7.98
N VAL A 48 37.60 -16.74 7.72
CA VAL A 48 37.08 -15.52 8.32
C VAL A 48 37.05 -15.84 9.80
N LEU A 49 37.89 -15.14 10.56
CA LEU A 49 37.76 -15.05 12.01
C LEU A 49 36.32 -14.66 12.27
N ALA A 50 35.55 -15.58 12.85
CA ALA A 50 34.21 -15.32 13.35
C ALA A 50 34.34 -14.21 14.39
N ASP A 51 34.07 -12.99 13.95
CA ASP A 51 33.65 -11.94 14.86
C ASP A 51 32.32 -12.42 15.42
N SER A 52 32.33 -12.69 16.72
CA SER A 52 31.17 -13.08 17.49
C SER A 52 30.29 -11.85 17.72
N GLY A 53 29.72 -11.34 16.64
CA GLY A 53 28.53 -10.50 16.66
C GLY A 53 27.33 -11.39 16.39
N ASP A 54 26.33 -11.34 17.28
CA ASP A 54 25.06 -12.07 17.15
C ASP A 54 24.17 -11.54 16.00
N ASP A 55 24.73 -10.82 15.03
CA ASP A 55 24.01 -10.26 13.90
C ASP A 55 24.02 -11.26 12.73
N ALA A 56 22.84 -11.58 12.20
CA ALA A 56 22.71 -12.42 11.02
C ALA A 56 23.57 -11.84 9.87
N PRO A 57 24.33 -12.68 9.13
CA PRO A 57 25.16 -12.21 8.04
C PRO A 57 24.30 -11.47 7.02
N CYS A 58 24.78 -10.32 6.55
CA CYS A 58 24.04 -9.54 5.56
C CYS A 58 23.83 -10.36 4.27
N GLN A 59 22.72 -10.08 3.58
CA GLN A 59 22.29 -10.76 2.37
C GLN A 59 22.69 -9.95 1.14
N GLU A 60 23.55 -10.51 0.30
CA GLU A 60 23.97 -9.87 -0.95
C GLU A 60 22.82 -9.86 -1.97
N ILE A 61 22.46 -8.68 -2.47
CA ILE A 61 21.44 -8.56 -3.52
C ILE A 61 22.05 -9.00 -4.86
N PRO A 62 21.48 -10.02 -5.53
CA PRO A 62 22.01 -10.55 -6.77
C PRO A 62 22.15 -9.47 -7.86
N ALA A 63 23.17 -9.59 -8.71
CA ALA A 63 23.38 -8.67 -9.83
C ALA A 63 22.17 -8.63 -10.79
N SER A 64 21.44 -9.73 -10.93
CA SER A 64 20.20 -9.79 -11.69
C SER A 64 19.10 -8.92 -11.09
N THR A 65 18.94 -8.92 -9.76
CA THR A 65 17.97 -8.06 -9.06
C THR A 65 18.38 -6.60 -9.17
N ARG A 66 19.68 -6.29 -9.01
CA ARG A 66 20.23 -4.94 -9.21
C ARG A 66 19.99 -4.40 -10.63
N ALA A 67 19.95 -5.28 -11.63
CA ALA A 67 19.66 -4.87 -13.01
C ALA A 67 18.19 -4.45 -13.19
N LEU A 68 17.25 -5.01 -12.41
CA LEU A 68 15.82 -4.67 -12.50
C LEU A 68 15.56 -3.19 -12.15
N ALA A 69 16.32 -2.62 -11.20
CA ALA A 69 16.20 -1.22 -10.82
C ALA A 69 16.44 -0.23 -11.98
N LYS A 70 17.04 -0.70 -13.09
CA LYS A 70 17.37 0.10 -14.28
C LYS A 70 16.55 -0.29 -15.51
N ASP A 71 15.66 -1.28 -15.39
CA ASP A 71 14.81 -1.76 -16.49
C ASP A 71 13.37 -1.92 -15.97
N PRO A 72 12.54 -0.85 -16.03
CA PRO A 72 11.16 -0.87 -15.57
C PRO A 72 10.34 -2.03 -16.16
N ALA A 73 10.51 -2.32 -17.45
CA ALA A 73 9.76 -3.40 -18.09
C ALA A 73 10.16 -4.79 -17.58
N ALA A 74 11.45 -5.00 -17.27
CA ALA A 74 11.89 -6.23 -16.61
C ALA A 74 11.44 -6.29 -15.14
N ALA A 75 11.48 -5.17 -14.42
CA ALA A 75 11.02 -5.07 -13.04
C ALA A 75 9.53 -5.39 -12.92
N THR A 76 8.66 -4.78 -13.75
CA THR A 76 7.23 -5.10 -13.79
C THR A 76 7.00 -6.59 -14.04
N ARG A 77 7.71 -7.20 -15.00
CA ARG A 77 7.56 -8.65 -15.26
C ARG A 77 8.01 -9.53 -14.10
N ALA A 78 9.01 -9.09 -13.33
CA ALA A 78 9.52 -9.81 -12.18
C ALA A 78 8.60 -9.68 -10.96
N LEU A 79 7.92 -8.54 -10.79
CA LEU A 79 7.01 -8.29 -9.67
C LEU A 79 5.53 -8.53 -10.00
N ASP A 80 5.16 -8.82 -11.24
CA ASP A 80 3.78 -9.19 -11.60
C ASP A 80 3.47 -10.62 -11.10
N PRO A 81 2.60 -10.77 -10.08
CA PRO A 81 2.25 -12.08 -9.51
C PRO A 81 1.33 -12.89 -10.45
N GLY A 82 0.78 -12.29 -11.52
CA GLY A 82 -0.32 -12.84 -12.31
C GLY A 82 -1.69 -12.56 -11.67
N ASP A 83 -2.77 -12.69 -12.46
CA ASP A 83 -4.14 -12.45 -12.00
C ASP A 83 -4.57 -13.42 -10.90
N ASP A 84 -3.99 -14.63 -10.89
CA ASP A 84 -4.27 -15.70 -9.93
C ASP A 84 -3.24 -15.79 -8.79
N LEU A 85 -2.37 -14.79 -8.67
CA LEU A 85 -1.28 -14.72 -7.70
C LEU A 85 -0.29 -15.92 -7.72
N SER A 86 -0.30 -16.74 -8.77
CA SER A 86 0.51 -17.97 -8.85
C SER A 86 2.03 -17.75 -8.77
N ARG A 87 2.50 -16.52 -9.01
CA ARG A 87 3.92 -16.14 -8.92
C ARG A 87 4.26 -15.32 -7.67
N TYR A 88 3.31 -15.11 -6.75
CA TYR A 88 3.51 -14.24 -5.58
C TYR A 88 4.69 -14.66 -4.69
N ASP A 89 4.91 -15.96 -4.46
CA ASP A 89 6.07 -16.44 -3.70
C ASP A 89 7.41 -16.00 -4.31
N ALA A 90 7.51 -15.92 -5.64
CA ALA A 90 8.70 -15.44 -6.32
C ALA A 90 8.87 -13.92 -6.17
N VAL A 91 7.78 -13.17 -6.13
CA VAL A 91 7.78 -11.73 -5.85
C VAL A 91 8.27 -11.49 -4.41
N ARG A 92 7.70 -12.20 -3.44
CA ARG A 92 8.09 -12.09 -2.02
C ARG A 92 9.57 -12.46 -1.83
N ALA A 93 10.05 -13.54 -2.43
CA ALA A 93 11.46 -13.93 -2.36
C ALA A 93 12.42 -12.91 -2.99
N LEU A 94 11.94 -12.07 -3.92
CA LEU A 94 12.73 -11.00 -4.51
C LEU A 94 12.80 -9.76 -3.62
N LEU A 95 11.71 -9.41 -2.94
CA LEU A 95 11.61 -8.18 -2.15
C LEU A 95 12.07 -8.36 -0.69
N ILE A 96 11.72 -9.47 -0.06
CA ILE A 96 11.89 -9.64 1.39
C ILE A 96 13.30 -10.14 1.71
N HIS A 97 14.12 -9.21 2.23
CA HIS A 97 15.48 -9.45 2.70
C HIS A 97 15.64 -8.79 4.08
N GLU A 98 15.87 -9.57 5.13
CA GLU A 98 15.93 -9.06 6.51
C GLU A 98 17.10 -8.09 6.74
N ASN A 99 18.25 -8.33 6.11
CA ASN A 99 19.46 -7.54 6.31
C ASN A 99 20.28 -7.40 5.01
N PRO A 100 19.83 -6.60 4.02
CA PRO A 100 20.53 -6.48 2.75
C PRO A 100 21.90 -5.79 2.91
N CYS A 101 22.94 -6.32 2.26
CA CYS A 101 24.29 -5.73 2.34
C CYS A 101 24.37 -4.38 1.62
N GLY A 102 25.05 -3.40 2.23
CA GLY A 102 25.42 -2.13 1.58
C GLY A 102 24.21 -1.30 1.12
N ASP A 103 24.15 -1.01 -0.18
CA ASP A 103 23.04 -0.31 -0.85
C ASP A 103 21.86 -1.24 -1.20
N GLY A 104 21.85 -2.48 -0.70
CA GLY A 104 20.90 -3.49 -1.12
C GLY A 104 19.44 -3.12 -0.88
N GLY A 105 19.12 -2.49 0.25
CA GLY A 105 17.76 -2.01 0.53
C GLY A 105 17.34 -0.87 -0.42
N GLU A 106 18.25 0.08 -0.70
CA GLU A 106 18.00 1.14 -1.70
C GLU A 106 17.67 0.53 -3.07
N VAL A 107 18.44 -0.49 -3.50
CA VAL A 107 18.16 -1.21 -4.75
C VAL A 107 16.79 -1.87 -4.73
N LEU A 108 16.41 -2.55 -3.64
CA LEU A 108 15.09 -3.20 -3.54
C LEU A 108 13.95 -2.18 -3.65
N GLY A 109 14.09 -1.01 -3.01
CA GLY A 109 13.18 0.10 -3.17
C GLY A 109 13.11 0.61 -4.62
N GLN A 110 14.26 0.75 -5.30
CA GLN A 110 14.32 1.14 -6.71
C GLN A 110 13.69 0.09 -7.64
N VAL A 111 13.77 -1.20 -7.32
CA VAL A 111 13.09 -2.26 -8.07
C VAL A 111 11.58 -2.15 -7.92
N ALA A 112 11.08 -1.93 -6.69
CA ALA A 112 9.66 -1.71 -6.44
C ALA A 112 9.13 -0.50 -7.23
N ASP A 113 9.79 0.66 -7.10
CA ASP A 113 9.46 1.87 -7.85
C ASP A 113 9.50 1.63 -9.38
N ALA A 114 10.58 1.05 -9.90
CA ALA A 114 10.72 0.77 -11.33
C ALA A 114 9.65 -0.19 -11.87
N ALA A 115 9.19 -1.14 -11.07
CA ALA A 115 8.19 -2.12 -11.48
C ALA A 115 6.78 -1.55 -11.56
N THR A 116 6.46 -0.58 -10.71
CA THR A 116 5.09 -0.05 -10.56
C THR A 116 4.91 1.27 -11.28
N ARG A 117 6.01 2.00 -11.53
CA ARG A 117 5.95 3.33 -12.12
C ARG A 117 5.33 3.38 -13.50
N ALA A 118 4.57 4.44 -13.80
CA ALA A 118 4.12 4.70 -15.16
C ALA A 118 5.31 4.78 -16.15
N THR A 119 5.09 4.30 -17.38
CA THR A 119 6.17 4.17 -18.39
C THR A 119 6.70 5.51 -18.90
N ALA A 120 5.91 6.57 -18.78
CA ALA A 120 6.27 7.97 -19.02
C ALA A 120 5.22 8.90 -18.38
N GLU A 121 5.57 10.18 -18.22
CA GLU A 121 4.64 11.22 -17.75
C GLU A 121 3.35 11.24 -18.59
N GLY A 122 2.20 11.32 -17.90
CA GLY A 122 0.89 11.31 -18.53
C GLY A 122 0.47 9.98 -19.18
N LYS A 123 1.17 8.86 -18.90
CA LYS A 123 0.78 7.52 -19.35
C LYS A 123 0.04 6.76 -18.25
N PRO A 124 -1.06 6.06 -18.59
CA PRO A 124 -1.79 5.26 -17.61
C PRO A 124 -0.94 4.09 -17.14
N HIS A 125 -1.17 3.66 -15.89
CA HIS A 125 -0.69 2.37 -15.43
C HIS A 125 -1.31 1.24 -16.25
N THR A 126 -0.51 0.21 -16.48
CA THR A 126 -0.95 -1.05 -17.09
C THR A 126 -1.40 -2.02 -16.00
N LEU A 127 -2.23 -3.01 -16.37
CA LEU A 127 -2.64 -4.07 -15.46
C LEU A 127 -1.46 -4.78 -14.77
N ALA A 128 -0.36 -5.02 -15.48
CA ALA A 128 0.82 -5.67 -14.91
C ALA A 128 1.52 -4.80 -13.85
N GLN A 129 1.55 -3.47 -14.04
CA GLN A 129 2.08 -2.53 -13.05
C GLN A 129 1.18 -2.47 -11.81
N ALA A 130 -0.13 -2.45 -12.01
CA ALA A 130 -1.08 -2.41 -10.90
C ALA A 130 -1.04 -3.70 -10.05
N ARG A 131 -0.92 -4.87 -10.70
CA ARG A 131 -0.69 -6.14 -9.98
C ARG A 131 0.67 -6.18 -9.27
N ALA A 132 1.69 -5.58 -9.86
CA ALA A 132 2.99 -5.44 -9.19
C ALA A 132 2.86 -4.54 -7.95
N ALA A 133 2.09 -3.46 -8.00
CA ALA A 133 1.82 -2.60 -6.86
C ALA A 133 1.09 -3.36 -5.74
N TYR A 134 0.04 -4.13 -6.09
CA TYR A 134 -0.61 -5.06 -5.15
C TYR A 134 0.41 -6.00 -4.51
N ALA A 135 1.26 -6.66 -5.30
CA ALA A 135 2.22 -7.63 -4.79
C ALA A 135 3.31 -7.01 -3.91
N VAL A 136 3.73 -5.77 -4.19
CA VAL A 136 4.66 -5.02 -3.32
C VAL A 136 4.00 -4.74 -1.98
N VAL A 137 2.77 -4.22 -1.97
CA VAL A 137 2.05 -3.95 -0.71
C VAL A 137 1.81 -5.25 0.06
N ALA A 138 1.37 -6.31 -0.62
CA ALA A 138 1.17 -7.62 0.00
C ALA A 138 2.46 -8.24 0.54
N ALA A 139 3.61 -8.05 -0.12
CA ALA A 139 4.86 -8.61 0.35
C ALA A 139 5.28 -8.02 1.72
N PHE A 140 4.89 -6.78 2.01
CA PHE A 140 5.23 -6.07 3.25
C PHE A 140 4.05 -5.97 4.25
N ASP A 141 2.99 -6.77 4.07
CA ASP A 141 1.82 -6.78 4.97
C ASP A 141 2.19 -7.20 6.39
N ASP A 142 3.11 -8.17 6.53
CA ASP A 142 3.58 -8.73 7.80
C ASP A 142 5.13 -8.73 7.92
N ASP A 143 5.83 -8.25 6.90
CA ASP A 143 7.29 -8.23 6.84
C ASP A 143 7.80 -6.77 6.89
N PRO A 144 8.88 -6.48 7.64
CA PRO A 144 9.42 -5.14 7.73
C PRO A 144 10.01 -4.69 6.40
N VAL A 145 9.90 -3.39 6.10
CA VAL A 145 10.56 -2.79 4.94
C VAL A 145 12.06 -2.69 5.21
N PRO A 146 12.93 -3.27 4.36
CA PRO A 146 14.38 -3.21 4.56
C PRO A 146 14.90 -1.77 4.61
N ASP A 147 15.91 -1.54 5.45
CA ASP A 147 16.53 -0.21 5.57
C ASP A 147 17.00 0.31 4.22
N GLY A 148 16.62 1.54 3.89
CA GLY A 148 16.89 2.17 2.59
C GLY A 148 15.88 1.88 1.48
N ALA A 149 15.02 0.85 1.62
CA ALA A 149 13.97 0.56 0.62
C ALA A 149 12.76 1.50 0.76
N ALA A 150 12.56 2.08 1.95
CA ALA A 150 11.37 2.86 2.31
C ALA A 150 11.01 3.96 1.29
N PRO A 151 11.93 4.80 0.78
CA PRO A 151 11.57 5.82 -0.21
C PRO A 151 11.03 5.22 -1.53
N GLY A 152 11.58 4.10 -1.98
CA GLY A 152 11.12 3.42 -3.20
C GLY A 152 9.72 2.82 -3.03
N VAL A 153 9.48 2.15 -1.89
CA VAL A 153 8.16 1.60 -1.55
C VAL A 153 7.12 2.71 -1.34
N ALA A 154 7.51 3.83 -0.73
CA ALA A 154 6.65 5.01 -0.61
C ALA A 154 6.22 5.59 -1.96
N ARG A 155 7.08 5.54 -2.99
CA ARG A 155 6.71 5.97 -4.36
C ARG A 155 5.63 5.07 -4.95
N VAL A 156 5.64 3.77 -4.65
CA VAL A 156 4.55 2.86 -5.05
C VAL A 156 3.21 3.35 -4.49
N LEU A 157 3.11 3.57 -3.18
CA LEU A 157 1.87 4.08 -2.57
C LEU A 157 1.49 5.47 -3.08
N ALA A 158 2.47 6.32 -3.35
CA ALA A 158 2.24 7.67 -3.88
C ALA A 158 1.70 7.68 -5.31
N GLU A 159 2.11 6.75 -6.17
CA GLU A 159 1.55 6.60 -7.52
C GLU A 159 0.15 5.98 -7.51
N TYR A 160 -0.13 5.09 -6.56
CA TYR A 160 -1.42 4.44 -6.37
C TYR A 160 -2.22 5.09 -5.24
N VAL A 161 -2.03 6.40 -5.02
CA VAL A 161 -2.59 7.13 -3.87
C VAL A 161 -4.12 7.04 -3.82
N VAL A 162 -4.78 6.97 -4.97
CA VAL A 162 -6.24 6.86 -5.05
C VAL A 162 -6.71 5.51 -4.54
N ASP A 163 -6.07 4.44 -5.00
CA ASP A 163 -6.38 3.07 -4.65
C ASP A 163 -6.09 2.82 -3.16
N ALA A 164 -4.95 3.30 -2.68
CA ALA A 164 -4.56 3.24 -1.26
C ALA A 164 -5.50 4.04 -0.36
N ASN A 165 -6.00 5.20 -0.81
CA ASN A 165 -6.97 6.00 -0.07
C ASN A 165 -8.33 5.31 0.06
N ARG A 166 -8.72 4.54 -0.95
CA ARG A 166 -10.05 3.94 -1.02
C ARG A 166 -10.14 2.60 -0.29
N PHE A 167 -9.02 1.92 -0.08
CA PHE A 167 -8.96 0.76 0.82
C PHE A 167 -9.52 1.11 2.20
N LEU A 168 -10.54 0.35 2.63
CA LEU A 168 -11.14 0.44 3.97
C LEU A 168 -10.98 -0.85 4.76
N SER A 169 -11.12 -1.97 4.07
CA SER A 169 -10.99 -3.32 4.60
C SER A 169 -10.97 -4.30 3.42
N PRO A 170 -10.47 -5.52 3.63
CA PRO A 170 -10.69 -6.61 2.70
C PRO A 170 -12.15 -6.74 2.24
N ASP A 171 -12.35 -6.91 0.93
CA ASP A 171 -13.65 -7.22 0.32
C ASP A 171 -13.62 -8.63 -0.27
N ARG A 172 -14.69 -9.40 0.01
CA ARG A 172 -14.86 -10.74 -0.54
C ARG A 172 -15.26 -10.72 -2.01
N ASP A 173 -15.73 -9.58 -2.49
CA ASP A 173 -16.08 -9.34 -3.89
C ASP A 173 -14.89 -8.81 -4.73
N ALA A 174 -13.73 -8.60 -4.12
CA ALA A 174 -12.48 -8.39 -4.86
C ALA A 174 -11.89 -9.75 -5.27
N TYR A 175 -11.74 -9.98 -6.58
CA TYR A 175 -11.36 -11.29 -7.15
C TYR A 175 -10.04 -11.26 -7.94
N SER A 176 -9.42 -10.10 -8.12
CA SER A 176 -8.21 -9.91 -8.91
C SER A 176 -7.32 -8.85 -8.26
N PRO A 177 -5.99 -8.99 -8.26
CA PRO A 177 -5.07 -8.00 -7.66
C PRO A 177 -5.02 -6.66 -8.41
N ALA A 178 -5.64 -6.60 -9.59
CA ALA A 178 -5.80 -5.38 -10.37
C ALA A 178 -7.08 -5.41 -11.20
N VAL A 179 -7.59 -4.22 -11.51
CA VAL A 179 -8.70 -4.02 -12.45
C VAL A 179 -8.29 -3.09 -13.59
N ASP A 180 -8.92 -3.26 -14.74
CA ASP A 180 -8.79 -2.31 -15.83
C ASP A 180 -9.74 -1.11 -15.62
N ALA A 181 -9.66 -0.12 -16.51
CA ALA A 181 -10.49 1.07 -16.41
C ALA A 181 -12.00 0.79 -16.51
N VAL A 182 -12.41 -0.34 -17.10
CA VAL A 182 -13.82 -0.74 -17.16
C VAL A 182 -14.26 -1.29 -15.82
N GLY A 183 -13.43 -2.11 -15.17
CA GLY A 183 -13.66 -2.60 -13.82
C GLY A 183 -13.63 -1.50 -12.76
N ALA A 184 -12.81 -0.46 -12.96
CA ALA A 184 -12.72 0.68 -12.06
C ALA A 184 -13.85 1.72 -12.23
N ALA A 185 -14.60 1.63 -13.33
CA ALA A 185 -15.65 2.60 -13.65
C ALA A 185 -16.77 2.59 -12.60
N PRO A 186 -17.36 3.77 -12.28
CA PRO A 186 -18.52 3.82 -11.41
C PRO A 186 -19.69 2.99 -11.94
N ASP A 187 -20.41 2.33 -11.04
CA ASP A 187 -21.65 1.62 -11.34
C ASP A 187 -22.80 2.58 -11.70
N ASP A 188 -23.98 2.04 -12.01
CA ASP A 188 -25.19 2.83 -12.34
C ASP A 188 -25.64 3.77 -11.20
N THR A 189 -25.12 3.59 -9.98
CA THR A 189 -25.37 4.46 -8.83
C THR A 189 -24.30 5.53 -8.64
N GLY A 190 -23.28 5.54 -9.49
CA GLY A 190 -22.10 6.39 -9.39
C GLY A 190 -21.09 5.93 -8.33
N TRP A 191 -21.18 4.68 -7.85
CA TRP A 191 -20.27 4.13 -6.86
C TRP A 191 -19.11 3.38 -7.50
N THR A 192 -17.90 3.53 -6.95
CA THR A 192 -16.69 2.78 -7.33
C THR A 192 -15.82 2.58 -6.08
N SER A 193 -15.13 1.43 -6.03
CA SER A 193 -14.10 1.09 -5.03
C SER A 193 -12.71 1.61 -5.38
N TYR A 194 -12.53 2.36 -6.47
CA TYR A 194 -11.21 2.84 -6.91
C TYR A 194 -11.11 4.37 -6.95
N GLY A 195 -12.06 5.09 -6.33
CA GLY A 195 -12.06 6.54 -6.21
C GLY A 195 -12.73 7.27 -7.38
N ARG A 196 -12.95 8.58 -7.22
CA ARG A 196 -13.62 9.42 -8.23
C ARG A 196 -12.60 10.19 -9.06
N PHE A 197 -13.01 10.48 -10.29
CA PHE A 197 -12.23 11.27 -11.26
C PHE A 197 -11.01 10.58 -11.88
N LEU A 198 -11.07 9.26 -12.00
CA LEU A 198 -10.06 8.41 -12.62
C LEU A 198 -9.93 8.66 -14.12
N ALA A 199 -8.72 8.49 -14.65
CA ALA A 199 -8.51 8.44 -16.09
C ALA A 199 -9.23 7.21 -16.68
N PRO A 200 -9.89 7.36 -17.84
CA PRO A 200 -10.73 6.31 -18.42
C PRO A 200 -9.96 5.12 -19.02
N ASP A 201 -8.63 5.15 -19.01
CA ASP A 201 -7.74 4.15 -19.58
C ASP A 201 -6.65 3.68 -18.59
N GLU A 202 -6.79 4.03 -17.31
CA GLU A 202 -5.85 3.66 -16.24
C GLU A 202 -6.27 2.36 -15.54
N ALA A 203 -5.28 1.48 -15.30
CA ALA A 203 -5.47 0.29 -14.49
C ALA A 203 -5.22 0.63 -13.01
N HIS A 204 -5.95 -0.04 -12.12
CA HIS A 204 -5.93 0.21 -10.68
C HIS A 204 -5.53 -1.05 -9.92
N ALA A 205 -4.79 -0.87 -8.82
CA ALA A 205 -4.48 -1.94 -7.90
C ALA A 205 -5.69 -2.18 -7.00
N ASP A 206 -6.05 -3.45 -6.79
CA ASP A 206 -7.17 -3.81 -5.92
C ASP A 206 -6.65 -4.31 -4.58
N PHE A 207 -6.40 -3.36 -3.67
CA PHE A 207 -5.94 -3.68 -2.31
C PHE A 207 -7.02 -4.33 -1.44
N GLU A 208 -8.29 -4.31 -1.86
CA GLU A 208 -9.37 -4.99 -1.11
C GLU A 208 -9.32 -6.52 -1.31
N LEU A 209 -8.60 -7.02 -2.32
CA LEU A 209 -8.41 -8.46 -2.54
C LEU A 209 -7.74 -9.13 -1.34
N THR A 210 -8.43 -10.13 -0.78
CA THR A 210 -7.84 -11.17 0.06
C THR A 210 -8.06 -12.53 -0.59
N ASP A 211 -6.96 -13.13 -1.05
CA ASP A 211 -7.02 -14.44 -1.72
C ASP A 211 -7.32 -15.56 -0.71
N PRO A 212 -7.99 -16.67 -1.11
CA PRO A 212 -8.22 -17.82 -0.23
C PRO A 212 -6.97 -18.45 0.39
N SER A 213 -5.78 -18.25 -0.21
CA SER A 213 -4.49 -18.66 0.36
C SER A 213 -4.00 -17.77 1.50
N GLY A 214 -4.64 -16.62 1.74
CA GLY A 214 -4.34 -15.69 2.82
C GLY A 214 -3.47 -14.50 2.41
N VAL A 215 -3.11 -14.35 1.13
CA VAL A 215 -2.41 -13.15 0.65
C VAL A 215 -3.33 -11.93 0.75
N ARG A 216 -2.85 -10.90 1.45
CA ARG A 216 -3.52 -9.61 1.67
C ARG A 216 -2.54 -8.48 1.36
N ALA A 217 -3.05 -7.37 0.86
CA ALA A 217 -2.31 -6.13 0.69
C ALA A 217 -2.94 -5.01 1.53
N ASP A 218 -2.41 -4.73 2.73
CA ASP A 218 -2.90 -3.62 3.56
C ASP A 218 -2.02 -2.36 3.41
N PRO A 219 -2.46 -1.36 2.60
CA PRO A 219 -1.73 -0.11 2.49
C PRO A 219 -1.71 0.71 3.79
N GLU A 220 -2.65 0.56 4.73
CA GLU A 220 -2.61 1.26 6.03
C GLU A 220 -1.45 0.77 6.89
N TYR A 221 -1.28 -0.54 6.98
CA TYR A 221 -0.15 -1.12 7.71
C TYR A 221 1.18 -0.62 7.14
N LEU A 222 1.33 -0.69 5.81
CA LEU A 222 2.55 -0.28 5.13
C LEU A 222 2.83 1.23 5.25
N VAL A 223 1.81 2.08 5.15
CA VAL A 223 1.95 3.53 5.43
C VAL A 223 2.49 3.74 6.85
N GLY A 224 1.98 2.98 7.81
CA GLY A 224 2.46 3.01 9.19
C GLY A 224 3.95 2.70 9.27
N GLU A 225 4.39 1.58 8.71
CA GLU A 225 5.80 1.16 8.70
C GLU A 225 6.72 2.19 8.03
N LEU A 226 6.29 2.76 6.90
CA LEU A 226 7.06 3.75 6.15
C LEU A 226 7.15 5.12 6.84
N ALA A 227 6.18 5.47 7.68
CA ALA A 227 6.11 6.79 8.33
C ALA A 227 7.25 7.05 9.34
N ARG A 228 8.08 6.05 9.67
CA ARG A 228 9.29 6.21 10.48
C ARG A 228 10.49 6.77 9.70
N ASP A 229 10.48 6.66 8.38
CA ASP A 229 11.51 7.21 7.50
C ASP A 229 11.10 8.60 6.99
N PRO A 230 11.92 9.65 7.16
CA PRO A 230 11.53 11.02 6.83
C PRO A 230 11.38 11.29 5.33
N GLU A 231 12.11 10.58 4.46
CA GLU A 231 11.94 10.73 3.01
C GLU A 231 10.66 10.02 2.54
N ALA A 232 10.42 8.79 2.99
CA ALA A 232 9.20 8.03 2.72
C ALA A 232 7.96 8.78 3.22
N PHE A 233 8.02 9.32 4.44
CA PHE A 233 6.96 10.17 5.00
C PHE A 233 6.68 11.37 4.09
N ALA A 234 7.72 12.08 3.64
CA ALA A 234 7.57 13.24 2.77
C ALA A 234 6.96 12.88 1.42
N ILE A 235 7.33 11.74 0.83
CA ILE A 235 6.78 11.27 -0.45
C ILE A 235 5.27 11.01 -0.35
N ILE A 236 4.84 10.23 0.66
CA ILE A 236 3.41 9.92 0.86
C ILE A 236 2.65 11.20 1.21
N TYR A 237 3.18 12.01 2.13
CA TYR A 237 2.53 13.25 2.54
C TYR A 237 2.42 14.29 1.41
N ASP A 238 3.37 14.35 0.48
CA ASP A 238 3.26 15.16 -0.73
C ASP A 238 2.17 14.64 -1.66
N ALA A 239 2.11 13.32 -1.89
CA ALA A 239 1.10 12.70 -2.73
C ALA A 239 -0.32 12.95 -2.19
N GLU A 240 -0.54 12.79 -0.89
CA GLU A 240 -1.83 13.05 -0.25
C GLU A 240 -2.25 14.52 -0.37
N ARG A 241 -1.32 15.46 -0.15
CA ARG A 241 -1.61 16.91 -0.31
C ARG A 241 -1.84 17.29 -1.77
N ALA A 242 -1.12 16.68 -2.70
CA ALA A 242 -1.33 16.85 -4.13
C ALA A 242 -2.69 16.30 -4.55
N TYR A 243 -3.07 15.13 -4.05
CA TYR A 243 -4.33 14.46 -4.33
C TYR A 243 -5.52 15.21 -3.72
N PHE A 244 -5.41 15.72 -2.50
CA PHE A 244 -6.44 16.58 -1.90
C PHE A 244 -6.73 17.83 -2.75
N ALA A 245 -5.68 18.53 -3.22
CA ALA A 245 -5.83 19.67 -4.11
C ALA A 245 -6.43 19.27 -5.48
N HIS A 246 -6.02 18.12 -6.02
CA HIS A 246 -6.57 17.52 -7.23
C HIS A 246 -8.06 17.19 -7.09
N TYR A 247 -8.48 16.67 -5.94
CA TYR A 247 -9.86 16.29 -5.70
C TYR A 247 -10.76 17.52 -5.65
N LEU A 248 -10.38 18.53 -4.84
CA LEU A 248 -11.15 19.76 -4.69
C LEU A 248 -11.39 20.50 -6.01
N GLU A 249 -10.40 20.61 -6.89
CA GLU A 249 -10.55 21.38 -8.15
C GLU A 249 -11.57 20.78 -9.14
N ARG A 250 -11.98 19.52 -8.94
CA ARG A 250 -12.98 18.83 -9.77
C ARG A 250 -14.40 18.97 -9.27
N LEU A 251 -14.55 19.19 -7.96
CA LEU A 251 -15.85 19.39 -7.35
C LEU A 251 -16.57 20.63 -7.91
N THR A 252 -17.91 20.55 -7.91
CA THR A 252 -18.77 21.68 -8.21
C THR A 252 -18.58 22.79 -7.16
N ARG A 253 -19.17 23.98 -7.40
CA ARG A 253 -19.14 25.07 -6.41
C ARG A 253 -19.92 24.73 -5.13
N GLU A 254 -20.77 23.70 -5.16
CA GLU A 254 -21.47 23.15 -4.01
C GLU A 254 -20.64 22.06 -3.29
N GLY A 255 -19.43 21.75 -3.76
CA GLY A 255 -18.63 20.65 -3.24
C GLY A 255 -19.27 19.29 -3.51
N ALA A 256 -19.93 19.15 -4.65
CA ALA A 256 -20.56 17.92 -5.12
C ALA A 256 -19.76 17.30 -6.28
N ASP A 257 -20.02 16.03 -6.56
CA ASP A 257 -19.53 15.35 -7.75
C ASP A 257 -20.21 15.96 -9.00
N PRO A 258 -19.47 16.49 -9.99
CA PRO A 258 -20.04 16.96 -11.25
C PRO A 258 -20.81 15.90 -12.03
N ASP A 259 -20.46 14.63 -11.88
CA ASP A 259 -21.07 13.51 -12.60
C ASP A 259 -22.19 12.84 -11.78
N TYR A 260 -22.63 13.47 -10.69
CA TYR A 260 -23.74 12.99 -9.88
C TYR A 260 -25.02 12.82 -10.71
N HIS A 261 -25.59 11.62 -10.68
CA HIS A 261 -26.87 11.30 -11.28
C HIS A 261 -27.99 11.31 -10.22
N PRO A 262 -29.05 12.14 -10.39
CA PRO A 262 -30.16 12.19 -9.45
C PRO A 262 -30.82 10.83 -9.27
N GLY A 263 -30.92 10.39 -8.01
CA GLY A 263 -31.55 9.12 -7.64
C GLY A 263 -32.33 9.24 -6.34
N LYS A 264 -32.93 8.11 -5.93
CA LYS A 264 -33.59 7.97 -4.63
C LYS A 264 -32.84 6.97 -3.75
N GLU A 265 -32.80 7.24 -2.45
CA GLU A 265 -32.37 6.30 -1.42
C GLU A 265 -33.36 5.13 -1.31
N LYS A 266 -32.99 4.09 -0.56
CA LYS A 266 -33.86 2.92 -0.30
C LYS A 266 -35.20 3.30 0.34
N ASP A 267 -35.25 4.40 1.09
CA ASP A 267 -36.45 4.94 1.73
C ASP A 267 -37.27 5.89 0.83
N GLY A 268 -36.82 6.12 -0.41
CA GLY A 268 -37.48 6.99 -1.38
C GLY A 268 -37.13 8.48 -1.28
N SER A 269 -36.30 8.88 -0.31
CA SER A 269 -35.76 10.25 -0.23
C SER A 269 -34.78 10.53 -1.37
N PRO A 270 -34.60 11.79 -1.82
CA PRO A 270 -33.59 12.11 -2.82
C PRO A 270 -32.19 11.79 -2.27
N LYS A 271 -31.36 11.10 -3.06
CA LYS A 271 -29.95 10.90 -2.72
C LYS A 271 -29.28 12.27 -2.57
N SER A 272 -28.49 12.47 -1.52
CA SER A 272 -27.73 13.72 -1.38
C SER A 272 -26.72 13.85 -2.53
N THR A 273 -26.57 15.06 -3.05
CA THR A 273 -25.62 15.35 -4.13
C THR A 273 -24.17 15.39 -3.62
N THR A 274 -23.95 15.43 -2.31
CA THR A 274 -22.62 15.60 -1.71
C THR A 274 -22.11 14.39 -0.94
N THR A 275 -22.96 13.42 -0.58
CA THR A 275 -22.60 12.30 0.31
C THR A 275 -21.29 11.64 -0.07
N TRP A 276 -21.15 11.33 -1.36
CA TRP A 276 -19.97 10.64 -1.84
C TRP A 276 -18.71 11.52 -1.88
N ALA A 277 -18.86 12.79 -2.25
CA ALA A 277 -17.76 13.74 -2.22
C ALA A 277 -17.32 14.05 -0.79
N ASP A 278 -18.27 14.07 0.15
CA ASP A 278 -18.02 14.18 1.58
C ASP A 278 -17.21 12.97 2.07
N ILE A 279 -17.65 11.73 1.80
CA ILE A 279 -16.94 10.50 2.17
C ILE A 279 -15.50 10.46 1.63
N ASP A 280 -15.29 10.82 0.36
CA ASP A 280 -13.94 10.81 -0.21
C ASP A 280 -13.03 11.85 0.47
N LEU A 281 -13.55 13.04 0.80
CA LEU A 281 -12.82 14.06 1.57
C LEU A 281 -12.52 13.59 3.00
N GLU A 282 -13.41 12.79 3.61
CA GLU A 282 -13.16 12.14 4.89
C GLU A 282 -11.97 11.18 4.81
N HIS A 283 -11.94 10.29 3.80
CA HIS A 283 -10.86 9.31 3.63
C HIS A 283 -9.50 10.00 3.37
N LEU A 284 -9.47 10.97 2.44
CA LEU A 284 -8.30 11.81 2.17
C LEU A 284 -7.75 12.47 3.45
N THR A 285 -8.66 12.92 4.31
CA THR A 285 -8.30 13.58 5.56
C THR A 285 -7.81 12.59 6.62
N ASP A 286 -8.43 11.41 6.70
CA ASP A 286 -8.00 10.33 7.59
C ASP A 286 -6.55 9.91 7.28
N ARG A 287 -6.12 9.85 6.00
CA ARG A 287 -4.72 9.53 5.63
C ARG A 287 -3.71 10.54 6.16
N ILE A 288 -3.96 11.83 5.98
CA ILE A 288 -3.10 12.89 6.53
C ILE A 288 -3.08 12.86 8.06
N GLY A 289 -4.23 12.64 8.71
CA GLY A 289 -4.30 12.47 10.16
C GLY A 289 -3.52 11.25 10.66
N SER A 290 -3.61 10.13 9.95
CA SER A 290 -2.92 8.87 10.27
C SER A 290 -1.39 9.03 10.18
N LEU A 291 -0.86 9.67 9.12
CA LEU A 291 0.56 9.99 9.03
C LEU A 291 1.04 10.80 10.25
N MET A 292 0.29 11.82 10.65
CA MET A 292 0.62 12.62 11.83
C MET A 292 0.52 11.80 13.14
N ASN A 293 -0.42 10.86 13.22
CA ASN A 293 -0.50 9.90 14.32
C ASN A 293 0.75 9.02 14.39
N HIS A 294 1.15 8.39 13.28
CA HIS A 294 2.33 7.54 13.23
C HIS A 294 3.60 8.29 13.62
N ARG A 295 3.81 9.50 13.07
CA ARG A 295 4.91 10.39 13.49
C ARG A 295 4.88 10.63 15.01
N ALA A 296 3.73 10.97 15.58
CA ALA A 296 3.61 11.22 17.01
C ALA A 296 3.78 9.95 17.87
N ARG A 297 3.43 8.78 17.34
CA ARG A 297 3.64 7.47 17.98
C ARG A 297 5.12 7.11 18.00
N TYR A 298 5.81 7.25 16.87
CA TYR A 298 7.22 6.94 16.73
C TYR A 298 8.13 7.86 17.55
N VAL A 299 7.72 9.10 17.80
CA VAL A 299 8.39 9.95 18.79
C VAL A 299 8.22 9.42 20.21
N ARG A 300 7.02 8.91 20.55
CA ARG A 300 6.72 8.40 21.90
C ARG A 300 7.41 7.08 22.18
N ASP A 301 7.52 6.18 21.21
CA ASP A 301 8.19 4.89 21.36
C ASP A 301 9.71 4.95 21.14
N GLY A 302 10.23 6.08 20.65
CA GLY A 302 11.66 6.34 20.46
C GLY A 302 12.21 5.94 19.10
N THR A 303 11.37 5.41 18.19
CA THR A 303 11.76 5.13 16.79
C THR A 303 12.19 6.41 16.07
N ILE A 304 11.56 7.55 16.37
CA ILE A 304 12.03 8.89 15.98
C ILE A 304 12.63 9.56 17.23
N PRO A 305 13.96 9.47 17.45
CA PRO A 305 14.58 9.97 18.67
C PRO A 305 14.74 11.51 18.69
N ASP A 306 14.81 12.14 17.53
CA ASP A 306 14.90 13.59 17.37
C ASP A 306 13.83 14.09 16.39
N LEU A 307 12.73 14.61 16.95
CA LEU A 307 11.60 15.11 16.18
C LEU A 307 11.97 16.32 15.31
N ALA A 308 12.86 17.19 15.79
CA ALA A 308 13.24 18.38 15.04
C ALA A 308 14.10 18.01 13.82
N ALA A 309 15.02 17.04 13.98
CA ALA A 309 15.80 16.50 12.87
C ALA A 309 14.91 15.78 11.84
N PHE A 310 13.94 14.99 12.31
CA PHE A 310 12.96 14.32 11.46
C PHE A 310 12.15 15.33 10.63
N ASP A 311 11.56 16.35 11.27
CA ASP A 311 10.76 17.37 10.58
C ASP A 311 11.57 18.18 9.58
N MET A 312 12.84 18.47 9.91
CA MET A 312 13.76 19.14 9.00
C MET A 312 14.04 18.27 7.76
N ALA A 313 14.26 16.97 7.93
CA ALA A 313 14.45 16.03 6.83
C ALA A 313 13.17 15.92 5.98
N VAL A 314 12.00 15.73 6.60
CA VAL A 314 10.70 15.73 5.88
C VAL A 314 10.54 16.99 5.04
N ARG A 315 10.87 18.16 5.60
CA ARG A 315 10.80 19.44 4.88
C ARG A 315 11.80 19.53 3.72
N GLN A 316 12.97 18.90 3.80
CA GLN A 316 13.96 18.87 2.72
C GLN A 316 13.50 18.00 1.55
N HIS A 317 12.78 16.91 1.82
CA HIS A 317 12.27 15.99 0.81
C HIS A 317 10.89 16.40 0.25
N THR A 318 10.18 17.30 0.93
CA THR A 318 8.92 17.87 0.45
C THR A 318 9.13 18.83 -0.72
N ARG A 319 8.38 18.67 -1.81
CA ARG A 319 8.57 19.45 -3.05
C ARG A 319 8.03 20.88 -2.94
N GLY A 320 6.89 21.06 -2.25
CA GLY A 320 6.24 22.37 -2.21
C GLY A 320 4.79 22.35 -1.72
N ALA A 321 4.09 23.45 -1.95
CA ALA A 321 2.67 23.58 -1.64
C ALA A 321 1.81 23.26 -2.88
N TYR A 322 0.68 22.60 -2.66
CA TYR A 322 -0.30 22.27 -3.70
C TYR A 322 -1.56 23.11 -3.49
N ARG A 323 -2.11 23.66 -4.57
CA ARG A 323 -3.37 24.41 -4.55
C ARG A 323 -4.32 23.83 -5.59
N ALA A 324 -5.59 23.74 -5.22
CA ALA A 324 -6.66 23.44 -6.15
C ALA A 324 -6.79 24.59 -7.17
N ALA A 325 -7.09 24.26 -8.43
CA ALA A 325 -7.37 25.27 -9.44
C ALA A 325 -8.56 26.17 -9.02
N PRO A 326 -8.53 27.48 -9.36
CA PRO A 326 -9.61 28.41 -9.02
C PRO A 326 -10.88 28.20 -9.85
N ARG A 327 -10.80 27.39 -10.91
CA ARG A 327 -11.91 27.01 -11.79
C ARG A 327 -12.12 25.51 -11.73
N GLN A 328 -13.28 25.04 -12.16
CA GLN A 328 -13.55 23.61 -12.23
C GLN A 328 -12.67 23.00 -13.30
N VAL A 329 -12.00 21.92 -12.94
CA VAL A 329 -11.23 21.11 -13.87
C VAL A 329 -12.07 19.88 -14.18
N SER A 330 -12.36 19.65 -15.46
CA SER A 330 -13.11 18.47 -15.93
C SER A 330 -12.22 17.41 -16.56
N SER A 331 -10.92 17.69 -16.75
CA SER A 331 -9.97 16.70 -17.23
C SER A 331 -9.67 15.68 -16.13
N ARG A 332 -9.57 14.42 -16.52
CA ARG A 332 -9.18 13.29 -15.67
C ARG A 332 -7.83 12.77 -16.16
N PRO A 333 -6.72 13.43 -15.76
CA PRO A 333 -5.40 12.92 -16.07
C PRO A 333 -5.18 11.61 -15.32
N VAL A 334 -4.23 10.83 -15.81
CA VAL A 334 -3.73 9.65 -15.11
C VAL A 334 -3.26 10.03 -13.71
N MET A 335 -3.45 9.13 -12.76
CA MET A 335 -3.10 9.32 -11.36
C MET A 335 -1.69 8.83 -11.06
N GLY A 336 -1.11 7.99 -11.91
CA GLY A 336 0.27 7.50 -11.75
C GLY A 336 1.37 8.56 -11.69
N ASP A 337 1.10 9.82 -12.03
CA ASP A 337 2.04 10.93 -11.87
C ASP A 337 1.58 11.99 -10.85
N ILE A 338 0.59 11.67 -10.01
CA ILE A 338 0.06 12.61 -9.00
C ILE A 338 1.12 13.07 -8.00
N ALA A 339 2.06 12.18 -7.65
CA ALA A 339 3.22 12.49 -6.81
C ALA A 339 4.19 13.47 -7.51
N GLU A 340 4.19 13.48 -8.84
CA GLU A 340 5.00 14.38 -9.68
C GLU A 340 4.26 15.69 -10.03
N ARG A 341 2.97 15.82 -9.66
CA ARG A 341 2.15 17.03 -9.87
C ARG A 341 2.94 18.31 -9.60
N PRO A 342 2.89 19.32 -10.50
CA PRO A 342 3.62 20.57 -10.28
C PRO A 342 3.17 21.30 -9.01
N VAL A 343 4.14 21.77 -8.23
CA VAL A 343 3.89 22.57 -7.03
C VAL A 343 3.36 23.95 -7.41
N SER A 344 2.44 24.47 -6.60
CA SER A 344 1.83 25.80 -6.77
C SER A 344 2.68 26.93 -6.18
N GLY A 345 3.74 26.60 -5.45
CA GLY A 345 4.65 27.55 -4.82
C GLY A 345 5.42 26.94 -3.66
N PRO A 346 6.23 27.76 -2.94
CA PRO A 346 6.97 27.30 -1.77
C PRO A 346 6.03 26.95 -0.62
N LEU A 347 6.48 26.04 0.25
CA LEU A 347 5.83 25.77 1.53
C LEU A 347 5.83 27.00 2.43
N SER A 348 4.71 27.25 3.09
CA SER A 348 4.58 28.28 4.12
C SER A 348 4.05 27.67 5.41
N GLY A 349 4.49 28.23 6.55
CA GLY A 349 4.06 27.78 7.87
C GLY A 349 4.75 26.49 8.32
N ASP A 350 4.10 25.83 9.29
CA ASP A 350 4.49 24.53 9.79
C ASP A 350 3.97 23.43 8.86
N LEU A 351 4.88 22.57 8.40
CA LEU A 351 4.58 21.49 7.47
C LEU A 351 3.86 20.34 8.19
N THR A 352 4.20 20.11 9.45
CA THR A 352 3.67 18.99 10.25
C THR A 352 2.38 19.37 11.00
N ASP A 353 1.89 20.61 10.83
CA ASP A 353 0.51 20.99 11.14
C ASP A 353 -0.42 20.59 9.97
N GLY A 354 -0.70 19.30 9.84
CA GLY A 354 -1.52 18.73 8.76
C GLY A 354 -2.92 19.35 8.66
N ARG A 355 -3.54 19.67 9.80
CA ARG A 355 -4.82 20.37 9.88
C ARG A 355 -4.75 21.75 9.24
N HIS A 356 -3.72 22.53 9.56
CA HIS A 356 -3.50 23.84 8.95
C HIS A 356 -3.24 23.74 7.45
N GLN A 357 -2.48 22.73 7.00
CA GLN A 357 -2.23 22.49 5.58
C GLN A 357 -3.55 22.22 4.82
N LEU A 358 -4.40 21.31 5.33
CA LEU A 358 -5.72 20.99 4.76
C LEU A 358 -6.62 22.22 4.67
N PHE A 359 -6.77 22.96 5.78
CA PHE A 359 -7.62 24.15 5.82
C PHE A 359 -7.13 25.26 4.90
N THR A 360 -5.81 25.44 4.77
CA THR A 360 -5.24 26.44 3.86
C THR A 360 -5.66 26.17 2.41
N VAL A 361 -5.65 24.91 1.98
CA VAL A 361 -6.06 24.53 0.61
C VAL A 361 -7.58 24.63 0.46
N LEU A 362 -8.35 24.12 1.42
CA LEU A 362 -9.81 24.18 1.41
C LEU A 362 -10.34 25.62 1.37
N ASP A 363 -9.85 26.49 2.24
CA ASP A 363 -10.31 27.88 2.35
C ASP A 363 -9.97 28.67 1.08
N ALA A 364 -8.79 28.43 0.51
CA ALA A 364 -8.38 29.05 -0.74
C ALA A 364 -9.28 28.60 -1.92
N TRP A 365 -9.56 27.30 -2.02
CA TRP A 365 -10.48 26.74 -3.02
C TRP A 365 -11.90 27.30 -2.85
N ALA A 366 -12.45 27.23 -1.63
CA ALA A 366 -13.81 27.67 -1.34
C ALA A 366 -14.03 29.14 -1.69
N LYS A 367 -13.05 29.99 -1.34
CA LYS A 367 -13.05 31.41 -1.70
C LYS A 367 -12.98 31.63 -3.21
N ALA A 368 -12.08 30.94 -3.90
CA ALA A 368 -11.90 31.10 -5.36
C ALA A 368 -13.13 30.64 -6.15
N ARG A 369 -13.75 29.53 -5.72
CA ARG A 369 -14.91 28.89 -6.36
C ARG A 369 -16.24 29.49 -5.93
N LYS A 370 -16.24 30.43 -4.96
CA LYS A 370 -17.42 31.05 -4.36
C LYS A 370 -18.38 29.99 -3.80
N VAL A 371 -17.82 29.01 -3.09
CA VAL A 371 -18.60 27.98 -2.40
C VAL A 371 -19.51 28.67 -1.37
N PRO A 372 -20.79 28.27 -1.25
CA PRO A 372 -21.68 28.83 -0.25
C PRO A 372 -21.05 28.76 1.16
N THR A 373 -21.15 29.84 1.94
CA THR A 373 -20.49 29.94 3.25
C THR A 373 -20.86 28.80 4.19
N GLU A 374 -22.14 28.42 4.22
CA GLU A 374 -22.61 27.29 5.03
C GLU A 374 -21.95 25.98 4.60
N ARG A 375 -21.85 25.73 3.29
CA ARG A 375 -21.21 24.53 2.76
C ARG A 375 -19.71 24.51 3.03
N ALA A 376 -19.03 25.64 2.89
CA ALA A 376 -17.61 25.73 3.24
C ALA A 376 -17.37 25.44 4.74
N ALA A 377 -18.26 25.91 5.62
CA ALA A 377 -18.20 25.61 7.05
C ALA A 377 -18.46 24.12 7.34
N GLN A 378 -19.42 23.49 6.65
CA GLN A 378 -19.68 22.06 6.75
C GLN A 378 -18.47 21.22 6.32
N LEU A 379 -17.88 21.52 5.16
CA LEU A 379 -16.67 20.85 4.68
C LEU A 379 -15.50 21.00 5.65
N ARG A 380 -15.33 22.21 6.20
CA ARG A 380 -14.30 22.47 7.19
C ARG A 380 -14.50 21.62 8.45
N GLN A 381 -15.73 21.54 8.96
CA GLN A 381 -16.06 20.74 10.13
C GLN A 381 -15.85 19.24 9.87
N LEU A 382 -16.26 18.76 8.70
CA LEU A 382 -16.09 17.36 8.28
C LEU A 382 -14.60 16.98 8.24
N ILE A 383 -13.78 17.79 7.58
CA ILE A 383 -12.32 17.61 7.53
C ILE A 383 -11.74 17.68 8.96
N ASP A 384 -12.23 18.59 9.79
CA ASP A 384 -11.76 18.71 11.17
C ASP A 384 -12.01 17.45 12.00
N ASP A 385 -13.25 16.98 12.00
CA ASP A 385 -13.68 15.84 12.79
C ASP A 385 -12.93 14.57 12.38
N ARG A 386 -12.71 14.38 11.07
CA ARG A 386 -11.95 13.25 10.54
C ARG A 386 -10.46 13.35 10.84
N TYR A 387 -9.85 14.51 10.64
CA TYR A 387 -8.44 14.69 10.98
C TYR A 387 -8.18 14.41 12.46
N VAL A 388 -9.02 14.95 13.34
CA VAL A 388 -8.94 14.72 14.79
C VAL A 388 -9.16 13.23 15.10
N ARG A 389 -10.19 12.60 14.51
CA ARG A 389 -10.43 11.17 14.68
C ARG A 389 -9.19 10.35 14.32
N ALA A 390 -8.63 10.49 13.12
CA ALA A 390 -7.46 9.73 12.68
C ALA A 390 -6.19 10.05 13.50
N LEU A 391 -6.03 11.30 13.94
CA LEU A 391 -4.92 11.69 14.80
C LEU A 391 -4.97 11.00 16.19
N TRP A 392 -6.15 10.69 16.71
CA TRP A 392 -6.34 10.15 18.06
C TRP A 392 -6.73 8.69 18.12
N LEU A 393 -7.36 8.15 17.07
CA LEU A 393 -7.88 6.80 16.97
C LEU A 393 -7.28 6.14 15.74
N THR A 394 -6.39 5.19 15.94
CA THR A 394 -6.06 4.19 14.92
C THR A 394 -6.74 2.88 15.29
N SER A 395 -7.44 2.31 14.31
CA SER A 395 -7.88 0.92 14.31
C SER A 395 -6.62 0.06 14.22
N TYR A 396 -6.52 -0.95 15.08
CA TYR A 396 -5.48 -1.97 15.04
C TYR A 396 -5.88 -3.11 14.11
#